data_AF-A0A5E4V5C5-F1
#
_entry.id   AF-A0A5E4V5C5-F1
#
_cell.length_a   1.000
_cell.length_b   1.000
_cell.length_c   1.000
_cell.angle_alpha   90.00
_cell.angle_beta   90.00
_cell.angle_gamma   90.00
#
_symmetry.space_group_name_H-M   'P 1'
#
loop_
_entity.id
_entity.type
_entity.pdbx_description
1 polymer ?
#
loop_
_entity_poly.entity_id
_entity_poly.type
_entity_poly.pdbx_seq_one_letter_code
_entity_poly.pdbx_strand_id
1 'polypeptide(L)'
;MTPITHHYLPISATGSPVQEAGAAPKASGTTLEAAAEQFEAIFVARLLGEMRRATQALRDDRDDAGGLGKRDRSTDGLHDWADTQVAQALASRRAFGIADTIIRQMAGR
;
A
#
# COMPACT_ATOMS: atom_id res chain seq x y z
N MET A 1 -30.11 -24.35 -26.22
CA MET A 1 -29.33 -23.12 -25.93
C MET A 1 -29.86 -22.53 -24.63
N THR A 2 -29.20 -22.80 -23.51
CA THR A 2 -29.55 -22.25 -22.18
C THR A 2 -28.69 -21.01 -21.90
N PRO A 3 -29.27 -19.86 -21.51
CA PRO A 3 -28.48 -18.68 -21.16
C PRO A 3 -27.79 -18.87 -19.81
N ILE A 4 -26.50 -18.51 -19.73
CA ILE A 4 -25.73 -18.43 -18.49
C ILE A 4 -26.12 -17.16 -17.74
N THR A 5 -26.84 -17.30 -16.63
CA THR A 5 -27.13 -16.22 -15.69
C THR A 5 -25.86 -15.88 -14.91
N HIS A 6 -25.23 -14.74 -15.21
CA HIS A 6 -24.16 -14.18 -14.37
C HIS A 6 -24.78 -13.57 -13.11
N HIS A 7 -24.66 -14.27 -11.99
CA HIS A 7 -25.03 -13.77 -10.67
C HIS A 7 -23.86 -12.93 -10.12
N TYR A 8 -23.85 -11.63 -10.40
CA TYR A 8 -22.91 -10.71 -9.77
C TYR A 8 -23.47 -10.32 -8.40
N LEU A 9 -22.72 -10.62 -7.35
CA LEU A 9 -22.99 -10.07 -6.02
C LEU A 9 -22.73 -8.56 -6.06
N PRO A 10 -23.67 -7.69 -5.63
CA PRO A 10 -23.39 -6.27 -5.51
C PRO A 10 -22.44 -6.07 -4.33
N ILE A 11 -21.20 -5.67 -4.60
CA ILE A 11 -20.37 -5.04 -3.59
C ILE A 11 -21.04 -3.70 -3.27
N SER A 12 -21.74 -3.63 -2.15
CA SER A 12 -22.18 -2.36 -1.58
C SER A 12 -20.94 -1.55 -1.22
N ALA A 13 -20.47 -0.73 -2.16
CA ALA A 13 -19.48 0.30 -1.92
C ALA A 13 -20.16 1.45 -1.15
N THR A 14 -20.37 1.26 0.15
CA THR A 14 -20.59 2.38 1.06
C THR A 14 -19.29 3.17 1.14
N GLY A 15 -19.25 4.29 0.42
CA GLY A 15 -18.24 5.34 0.56
C GLY A 15 -17.21 5.39 -0.57
N SER A 16 -17.60 5.90 -1.74
CA SER A 16 -16.63 6.44 -2.69
C SER A 16 -16.13 7.80 -2.19
N PRO A 17 -14.83 8.00 -1.90
CA PRO A 17 -14.30 9.29 -1.45
C PRO A 17 -14.14 10.34 -2.56
N VAL A 18 -14.79 10.17 -3.73
CA VAL A 18 -14.59 11.02 -4.92
C VAL A 18 -15.74 12.02 -5.11
N GLN A 19 -16.54 12.27 -4.08
CA GLN A 19 -17.68 13.19 -4.17
C GLN A 19 -17.64 14.30 -3.10
N GLU A 20 -16.48 14.96 -2.95
CA GLU A 20 -16.43 16.26 -2.28
C GLU A 20 -15.27 17.12 -2.80
N ALA A 21 -15.20 17.34 -4.12
CA ALA A 21 -14.24 18.26 -4.75
C ALA A 21 -14.76 19.72 -4.82
N GLY A 22 -15.53 20.16 -3.82
CA GLY A 22 -16.26 21.45 -3.86
C GLY A 22 -16.14 22.33 -2.61
N ALA A 23 -15.50 21.87 -1.56
CA ALA A 23 -15.15 22.69 -0.39
C ALA A 23 -13.73 22.32 0.01
N ALA A 24 -12.86 23.30 0.25
CA ALA A 24 -11.57 23.01 0.86
C ALA A 24 -11.84 22.23 2.15
N PRO A 25 -11.41 20.96 2.25
CA PRO A 25 -11.72 20.18 3.43
C PRO A 25 -10.97 20.85 4.56
N LYS A 26 -11.71 21.44 5.51
CA LYS A 26 -11.18 21.59 6.85
C LYS A 26 -10.96 20.17 7.31
N ALA A 27 -9.74 19.67 7.16
CA ALA A 27 -9.36 18.35 7.60
C ALA A 27 -9.74 18.27 9.08
N SER A 28 -10.87 17.62 9.39
CA SER A 28 -11.16 17.26 10.77
C SER A 28 -9.96 16.47 11.26
N GLY A 29 -9.51 16.65 12.50
CA GLY A 29 -8.32 15.95 13.02
C GLY A 29 -8.33 14.45 12.73
N THR A 30 -9.52 13.86 12.71
CA THR A 30 -9.80 12.47 12.32
C THR A 30 -9.46 12.13 10.85
N THR A 31 -9.73 13.04 9.90
CA THR A 31 -9.36 12.85 8.49
C THR A 31 -7.86 12.99 8.25
N LEU A 32 -7.20 13.90 8.98
CA LEU A 32 -5.75 14.06 8.92
C LEU A 32 -5.03 12.83 9.49
N GLU A 33 -5.51 12.31 10.62
CA GLU A 33 -4.97 11.09 11.23
C GLU A 33 -5.07 9.89 10.29
N ALA A 34 -6.25 9.65 9.72
CA ALA A 34 -6.46 8.54 8.77
C ALA A 34 -5.61 8.69 7.50
N ALA A 35 -5.49 9.91 6.97
CA ALA A 35 -4.65 10.17 5.80
C ALA A 35 -3.15 9.98 6.11
N ALA A 36 -2.70 10.41 7.29
CA ALA A 36 -1.32 10.25 7.72
C ALA A 36 -0.93 8.77 7.93
N GLU A 37 -1.84 7.98 8.49
CA GLU A 37 -1.68 6.53 8.66
C GLU A 37 -1.61 5.80 7.30
N GLN A 38 -2.51 6.14 6.37
CA GLN A 38 -2.47 5.58 5.01
C GLN A 38 -1.20 5.97 4.25
N PHE A 39 -0.74 7.21 4.43
CA PHE A 39 0.53 7.65 3.85
C PHE A 39 1.70 6.82 4.38
N GLU A 40 1.77 6.60 5.70
CA GLU A 40 2.80 5.74 6.30
C GLU A 40 2.73 4.32 5.75
N ALA A 41 1.54 3.73 5.61
CA ALA A 41 1.37 2.40 5.04
C ALA A 41 1.89 2.31 3.60
N ILE A 42 1.53 3.25 2.72
CA ILE A 42 1.99 3.27 1.32
C ILE A 42 3.50 3.46 1.25
N PHE A 43 4.04 4.35 2.08
CA PHE A 43 5.48 4.63 2.12
C PHE A 43 6.29 3.40 2.55
N VAL A 44 5.85 2.72 3.61
CA VAL A 44 6.52 1.52 4.13
C VAL A 44 6.41 0.37 3.12
N ALA A 45 5.25 0.16 2.50
CA ALA A 45 5.09 -0.85 1.46
C ALA A 45 6.08 -0.61 0.30
N ARG A 46 6.22 0.66 -0.12
CA ARG A 46 7.18 1.00 -1.17
C ARG A 46 8.63 0.78 -0.74
N LEU A 47 8.98 1.16 0.48
CA LEU A 47 10.31 0.95 1.03
C LEU A 47 10.68 -0.54 1.08
N LEU A 48 9.76 -1.39 1.54
CA LEU A 48 9.95 -2.85 1.57
C LEU A 48 10.17 -3.41 0.15
N GLY A 49 9.37 -2.96 -0.81
CA GLY A 49 9.52 -3.33 -2.22
C GLY A 49 10.88 -2.92 -2.80
N GLU A 50 11.37 -1.71 -2.51
CA GLU A 50 12.68 -1.25 -2.96
C GLU A 50 13.84 -2.00 -2.28
N MET A 51 13.75 -2.29 -0.97
CA MET A 51 14.74 -3.11 -0.26
C MET A 51 14.85 -4.52 -0.86
N ARG A 52 13.71 -5.11 -1.24
CA ARG A 52 13.67 -6.40 -1.92
C ARG A 52 14.33 -6.31 -3.29
N ARG A 53 13.99 -5.30 -4.11
CA ARG A 53 14.62 -5.08 -5.42
C ARG A 53 16.12 -4.87 -5.30
N ALA A 54 16.59 -4.08 -4.35
CA ALA A 54 18.01 -3.86 -4.09
C ALA A 54 18.71 -5.17 -3.68
N THR A 55 18.09 -5.97 -2.81
CA THR A 55 18.61 -7.30 -2.42
C THR A 55 18.69 -8.23 -3.62
N GLN A 56 17.73 -8.16 -4.55
CA GLN A 56 17.74 -8.96 -5.77
C GLN A 56 18.82 -8.50 -6.75
N ALA A 57 19.01 -7.19 -6.96
CA ALA A 57 20.09 -6.69 -7.79
C ALA A 57 21.47 -7.16 -7.28
N LEU A 58 21.67 -7.17 -5.95
CA LEU A 58 22.88 -7.70 -5.32
C LEU A 58 23.04 -9.23 -5.40
N ARG A 59 21.97 -9.96 -5.70
CA ARG A 59 21.98 -11.42 -5.93
C ARG A 59 22.22 -11.73 -7.41
N ASP A 60 21.53 -11.03 -8.30
CA ASP A 60 21.71 -11.15 -9.74
C ASP A 60 23.17 -10.82 -10.13
N ASP A 61 23.81 -9.81 -9.51
CA ASP A 61 25.25 -9.50 -9.66
C ASP A 61 26.20 -10.58 -9.09
N ARG A 62 25.71 -11.50 -8.24
CA ARG A 62 26.48 -12.62 -7.67
C ARG A 62 26.20 -13.97 -8.35
N ASP A 63 25.09 -14.08 -9.09
CA ASP A 63 24.57 -15.30 -9.69
C ASP A 63 24.82 -15.41 -11.21
N ASP A 64 25.84 -14.71 -11.74
CA ASP A 64 26.48 -15.03 -13.03
C ASP A 64 27.01 -16.49 -13.10
N ALA A 65 27.05 -17.17 -11.95
CA ALA A 65 27.37 -18.58 -11.80
C ALA A 65 26.11 -19.47 -11.58
N GLY A 66 25.12 -19.34 -12.47
CA GLY A 66 24.23 -20.45 -12.81
C GLY A 66 22.97 -20.64 -11.96
N GLY A 67 21.83 -20.42 -12.63
CA GLY A 67 20.75 -21.40 -12.59
C GLY A 67 19.67 -21.22 -11.55
N LEU A 68 19.00 -20.06 -11.52
CA LEU A 68 17.60 -20.01 -11.07
C LEU A 68 16.76 -19.31 -12.15
N GLY A 69 15.79 -20.08 -12.66
CA GLY A 69 15.01 -19.76 -13.86
C GLY A 69 14.22 -18.46 -13.77
N LYS A 70 13.81 -18.00 -14.95
CA LYS A 70 12.93 -16.85 -15.20
C LYS A 70 11.85 -16.75 -14.11
N ARG A 71 11.85 -15.62 -13.38
CA ARG A 71 10.88 -15.30 -12.32
C ARG A 71 9.45 -15.57 -12.80
N ASP A 72 8.64 -16.17 -11.94
CA ASP A 72 7.20 -16.23 -12.13
C ASP A 72 6.59 -14.90 -11.66
N ARG A 73 5.92 -14.17 -12.56
CA ARG A 73 5.20 -12.92 -12.24
C ARG A 73 4.19 -13.10 -11.12
N SER A 74 3.73 -14.34 -10.89
CA SER A 74 2.83 -14.69 -9.79
C SER A 74 3.48 -14.55 -8.42
N THR A 75 4.79 -14.83 -8.30
CA THR A 75 5.53 -14.72 -7.02
C THR A 75 5.78 -13.25 -6.64
N ASP A 76 6.02 -12.39 -7.63
CA ASP A 76 6.18 -10.94 -7.40
C ASP A 76 4.89 -10.31 -6.86
N GLY A 77 3.72 -10.69 -7.41
CA GLY A 77 2.43 -10.20 -6.92
C GLY A 77 2.10 -10.66 -5.49
N LEU A 78 2.50 -11.89 -5.13
CA LEU A 78 2.33 -12.38 -3.76
C LEU A 78 3.21 -11.61 -2.76
N HIS A 79 4.43 -11.26 -3.16
CA HIS A 79 5.32 -10.44 -2.33
C HIS A 79 4.80 -9.03 -2.14
N ASP A 80 4.29 -8.39 -3.19
CA ASP A 80 3.72 -7.04 -3.11
C ASP A 80 2.49 -6.99 -2.18
N TRP A 81 1.64 -8.02 -2.26
CA TRP A 81 0.50 -8.16 -1.34
C TRP A 81 0.97 -8.37 0.10
N ALA A 82 1.97 -9.23 0.33
CA ALA A 82 2.52 -9.45 1.66
C ALA A 82 3.15 -8.18 2.24
N ASP A 83 3.92 -7.45 1.44
CA ASP A 83 4.56 -6.20 1.84
C ASP A 83 3.50 -5.13 2.16
N THR A 84 2.38 -5.08 1.42
CA THR A 84 1.24 -4.20 1.71
C THR A 84 0.56 -4.53 3.05
N GLN A 85 0.31 -5.82 3.32
CA GLN A 85 -0.30 -6.27 4.59
C GLN A 85 0.61 -5.96 5.79
N VAL A 86 1.92 -6.18 5.64
CA VAL A 86 2.92 -5.85 6.68
C VAL A 86 2.97 -4.34 6.91
N ALA A 87 2.99 -3.55 5.83
CA ALA A 87 3.04 -2.11 5.92
C ALA A 87 1.80 -1.51 6.61
N GLN A 88 0.60 -2.04 6.32
CA GLN A 88 -0.61 -1.64 7.04
C GLN A 88 -0.52 -1.94 8.55
N ALA A 89 -0.06 -3.13 8.93
CA ALA A 89 0.07 -3.50 10.34
C ALA A 89 1.12 -2.66 11.10
N LEU A 90 2.17 -2.21 10.40
CA LEU A 90 3.19 -1.32 10.97
C LEU A 90 2.68 0.12 11.09
N ALA A 91 2.00 0.62 10.06
CA ALA A 91 1.43 1.96 10.05
C ALA A 91 0.31 2.12 11.10
N SER A 92 -0.55 1.12 11.28
CA SER A 92 -1.60 1.15 12.30
C SER A 92 -1.07 1.21 13.73
N ARG A 93 0.18 0.77 13.92
CA ARG A 93 0.91 0.87 15.20
C ARG A 93 1.79 2.11 15.28
N ARG A 94 1.79 2.96 14.26
CA ARG A 94 2.67 4.13 14.11
C ARG A 94 4.15 3.77 14.31
N ALA A 95 4.54 2.59 13.83
CA ALA A 95 5.86 2.02 14.13
C ALA A 95 7.02 2.85 13.56
N PHE A 96 6.81 3.61 12.48
CA PHE A 96 7.82 4.50 11.91
C PHE A 96 7.69 5.96 12.39
N GLY A 97 6.56 6.34 12.98
CA GLY A 97 6.33 7.71 13.49
C GLY A 97 6.20 8.78 12.39
N ILE A 98 6.01 8.36 11.14
CA ILE A 98 5.81 9.27 10.00
C ILE A 98 4.43 9.91 10.11
N ALA A 99 3.40 9.11 10.44
CA ALA A 99 2.05 9.61 10.65
C ALA A 99 2.01 10.68 11.75
N ASP A 100 2.69 10.46 12.88
CA ASP A 100 2.79 11.43 13.97
C ASP A 100 3.49 12.72 13.57
N THR A 101 4.52 12.61 12.73
CA THR A 101 5.27 13.77 12.25
C THR A 101 4.43 14.61 11.30
N ILE A 102 3.68 13.98 10.40
CA ILE A 102 2.75 14.67 9.48
C ILE A 102 1.66 15.39 10.28
N ILE A 103 1.02 14.71 11.25
CA ILE A 103 -0.02 15.31 12.08
C ILE A 103 0.55 16.52 12.83
N ARG A 104 1.74 16.40 13.44
CA ARG A 104 2.38 17.50 14.17
C ARG A 104 2.72 18.69 13.26
N GLN A 105 3.18 18.46 12.04
CA GLN A 105 3.49 19.53 11.08
C GLN A 105 2.25 20.23 10.53
N MET A 106 1.13 19.51 10.41
CA MET A 106 -0.12 20.04 9.88
C MET A 106 -1.00 20.67 10.96
N ALA A 107 -0.96 20.16 12.19
CA ALA A 107 -1.69 20.71 13.34
C ALA A 107 -0.95 21.87 14.02
N GLY A 108 0.38 21.96 13.84
CA GLY A 108 1.19 23.09 14.29
C GLY A 108 1.28 24.24 13.28
N ARG A 109 0.60 24.13 12.14
CA ARG A 109 0.39 25.20 11.15
C ARG A 109 -0.97 25.84 11.35
#